data_AF-A0A962GPA6-F1
#
_entry.id   AF-A0A962GPA6-F1
#
_cell.length_a   1.000
_cell.length_b   1.000
_cell.length_c   1.000
_cell.angle_alpha   90.00
_cell.angle_beta   90.00
_cell.angle_gamma   90.00
#
_symmetry.space_group_name_H-M   'P 1'
#
loop_
_entity.id
_entity.type
_entity.pdbx_description
1 polymer ?
#
loop_
_entity_poly.entity_id
_entity_poly.type
_entity_poly.pdbx_seq_one_letter_code
_entity_poly.pdbx_strand_id
1 'polypeptide(L)'
;MKASSILAAGLALATSASFAQVTKPPLPAEALSRAAFPSSNQAAVPNILDVWGFEPGEGFFPGALNGQQGWTVFGAAPNVPQVSTAAPVTGVQHIQIALDGSVANGTLTGGFSPDRGAQPTTNRSRMSVDVQITDAGGADYDIVPQTPSQMFLAARIKFSFLGDILILDDTGGGLFFEDSGVDWPVNTVF
;
A
#
# COMPACT_ATOMS: atom_id res chain seq x y z
N MET A 1 47.49 -35.14 -21.83
CA MET A 1 46.73 -35.83 -20.77
C MET A 1 45.34 -35.22 -20.71
N LYS A 2 44.31 -36.06 -20.58
CA LYS A 2 42.89 -35.71 -20.55
C LYS A 2 42.50 -35.07 -19.21
N ALA A 3 41.58 -34.10 -19.32
CA ALA A 3 40.49 -33.70 -18.42
C ALA A 3 40.77 -33.43 -16.93
N SER A 4 40.31 -32.27 -16.45
CA SER A 4 39.02 -32.22 -15.73
C SER A 4 38.59 -30.78 -15.43
N SER A 5 37.50 -30.37 -16.07
CA SER A 5 36.64 -29.26 -15.67
C SER A 5 35.78 -29.69 -14.48
N ILE A 6 35.80 -28.93 -13.39
CA ILE A 6 34.80 -29.06 -12.32
C ILE A 6 33.78 -27.94 -12.53
N LEU A 7 32.64 -28.31 -13.10
CA LEU A 7 31.39 -27.58 -12.95
C LEU A 7 30.96 -27.73 -11.48
N ALA A 8 30.88 -26.63 -10.74
CA ALA A 8 30.11 -26.59 -9.51
C ALA A 8 28.68 -26.16 -9.86
N ALA A 9 27.79 -27.14 -9.97
CA ALA A 9 26.35 -26.90 -10.02
C ALA A 9 25.89 -26.61 -8.58
N GLY A 10 25.59 -25.35 -8.27
CA GLY A 10 24.89 -24.97 -7.05
C GLY A 10 23.41 -25.27 -7.19
N LEU A 11 22.97 -26.39 -6.62
CA LEU A 11 21.56 -26.72 -6.46
C LEU A 11 20.96 -25.81 -5.38
N ALA A 12 20.22 -24.77 -5.76
CA ALA A 12 19.37 -24.03 -4.83
C ALA A 12 18.06 -24.82 -4.65
N LEU A 13 17.92 -25.48 -3.50
CA LEU A 13 16.66 -26.07 -3.07
C LEU A 13 15.75 -24.93 -2.60
N ALA A 14 14.77 -24.53 -3.43
CA ALA A 14 13.67 -23.72 -2.96
C ALA A 14 12.64 -24.64 -2.30
N THR A 15 12.63 -24.70 -0.97
CA THR A 15 11.48 -25.25 -0.25
C THR A 15 10.38 -24.20 -0.27
N SER A 16 9.32 -24.44 -1.04
CA SER A 16 8.07 -23.72 -0.84
C SER A 16 7.54 -24.07 0.55
N ALA A 17 7.69 -23.16 1.51
CA ALA A 17 6.95 -23.27 2.75
C ALA A 17 5.50 -22.91 2.42
N SER A 18 4.61 -23.90 2.44
CA SER A 18 3.19 -23.63 2.63
C SER A 18 3.03 -23.12 4.06
N PHE A 19 2.96 -21.80 4.24
CA PHE A 19 2.62 -21.25 5.54
C PHE A 19 1.15 -21.55 5.81
N ALA A 20 0.90 -22.40 6.81
CA ALA A 20 -0.44 -22.50 7.36
C ALA A 20 -0.80 -21.12 7.91
N GLN A 21 -1.87 -20.54 7.38
CA GLN A 21 -2.45 -19.30 7.90
C GLN A 21 -2.71 -19.50 9.39
N VAL A 22 -1.97 -18.79 10.24
CA VAL A 22 -2.23 -18.83 11.69
C VAL A 22 -3.57 -18.16 11.89
N THR A 23 -4.60 -18.94 12.22
CA THR A 23 -5.92 -18.40 12.52
C THR A 23 -5.82 -17.61 13.83
N LYS A 24 -5.63 -16.30 13.72
CA LYS A 24 -5.69 -15.39 14.86
C LYS A 24 -7.14 -15.32 15.37
N PRO A 25 -7.36 -15.20 16.69
CA PRO A 25 -8.70 -14.94 17.21
C PRO A 25 -9.25 -13.68 16.51
N PRO A 26 -10.48 -13.71 15.98
CA PRO A 26 -11.07 -12.52 15.37
C PRO A 26 -11.07 -11.40 16.41
N LEU A 27 -10.66 -10.21 16.00
CA LEU A 27 -10.82 -9.03 16.84
C LEU A 27 -12.29 -8.91 17.29
N PRO A 28 -12.53 -8.37 18.50
CA PRO A 28 -13.88 -7.96 18.87
C PRO A 28 -14.44 -7.07 17.76
N ALA A 29 -15.72 -7.24 17.41
CA ALA A 29 -16.38 -6.44 16.37
C ALA A 29 -16.26 -4.91 16.59
N GLU A 30 -15.89 -4.50 17.80
CA GLU A 30 -15.60 -3.12 18.19
C GLU A 30 -14.31 -2.55 17.58
N ALA A 31 -13.29 -3.38 17.30
CA ALA A 31 -12.01 -2.93 16.74
C ALA A 31 -12.06 -2.63 15.24
N LEU A 32 -13.03 -3.22 14.52
CA LEU A 32 -13.35 -2.89 13.12
C LEU A 32 -14.61 -2.01 13.00
N SER A 33 -15.21 -1.60 14.12
CA SER A 33 -16.25 -0.60 14.06
C SER A 33 -15.61 0.68 13.51
N ARG A 34 -16.06 1.10 12.32
CA ARG A 34 -15.77 2.41 11.75
C ARG A 34 -15.87 3.39 12.90
N ALA A 35 -14.74 3.86 13.43
CA ALA A 35 -14.74 4.68 14.63
C ALA A 35 -15.77 5.78 14.41
N ALA A 36 -16.90 5.66 15.11
CA ALA A 36 -17.94 6.64 15.04
C ALA A 36 -17.36 7.80 15.82
N PHE A 37 -16.59 8.65 15.12
CA PHE A 37 -16.11 9.87 15.70
C PHE A 37 -17.34 10.59 16.21
N PRO A 38 -17.33 11.04 17.49
CA PRO A 38 -18.44 11.83 17.99
C PRO A 38 -18.65 12.95 16.98
N SER A 39 -19.89 13.10 16.50
CA SER A 39 -20.28 14.20 15.65
C SER A 39 -20.01 15.47 16.43
N SER A 40 -18.81 16.02 16.31
CA SER A 40 -18.56 17.37 16.78
C SER A 40 -19.50 18.23 15.97
N ASN A 41 -20.35 18.99 16.65
CA ASN A 41 -21.14 20.08 16.08
C ASN A 41 -20.20 21.19 15.54
N GLN A 42 -19.24 20.84 14.69
CA GLN A 42 -18.52 21.79 13.87
C GLN A 42 -19.48 22.20 12.76
N ALA A 43 -19.64 23.51 12.59
CA ALA A 43 -20.38 24.09 11.47
C ALA A 43 -19.93 23.39 10.16
N ALA A 44 -20.87 23.13 9.26
CA ALA A 44 -20.63 22.48 7.98
C ALA A 44 -19.67 23.33 7.11
N VAL A 45 -18.37 23.18 7.34
CA VAL A 45 -17.34 23.63 6.40
C VAL A 45 -17.45 22.73 5.17
N PRO A 46 -17.37 23.25 3.93
CA PRO A 46 -17.43 22.42 2.74
C PRO A 46 -16.42 21.29 2.85
N ASN A 47 -16.90 20.05 2.70
CA ASN A 47 -16.02 18.90 2.62
C ASN A 47 -15.22 19.01 1.33
N ILE A 48 -13.89 19.10 1.43
CA ILE A 48 -13.02 19.02 0.26
C ILE A 48 -12.90 17.52 -0.04
N LEU A 49 -13.75 17.05 -0.94
CA LEU A 49 -13.75 15.66 -1.39
C LEU A 49 -12.82 15.53 -2.59
N ASP A 50 -11.80 14.71 -2.44
CA ASP A 50 -10.90 14.32 -3.52
C ASP A 50 -10.95 12.80 -3.64
N VAL A 51 -11.31 12.31 -4.83
CA VAL A 51 -11.52 10.89 -5.10
C VAL A 51 -10.85 10.57 -6.42
N TRP A 52 -10.06 9.50 -6.41
CA TRP A 52 -9.36 8.98 -7.58
C TRP A 52 -9.73 7.51 -7.71
N GLY A 53 -10.54 7.19 -8.71
CA GLY A 53 -10.69 5.81 -9.20
C GLY A 53 -9.61 5.43 -10.20
N PHE A 54 -8.79 6.41 -10.62
CA PHE A 54 -7.85 6.32 -11.73
C PHE A 54 -8.54 6.14 -13.07
N GLU A 55 -9.79 6.62 -13.21
CA GLU A 55 -10.62 6.32 -14.38
C GLU A 55 -10.30 7.20 -15.59
N PRO A 56 -10.65 6.78 -16.84
CA PRO A 56 -10.41 7.62 -18.01
C PRO A 56 -11.14 8.97 -17.94
N GLY A 57 -12.31 9.00 -17.30
CA GLY A 57 -13.06 10.24 -17.04
C GLY A 57 -12.36 11.21 -16.08
N GLU A 58 -11.40 10.72 -15.30
CA GLU A 58 -10.53 11.51 -14.41
C GLU A 58 -9.21 11.91 -15.10
N GLY A 59 -9.03 11.52 -16.36
CA GLY A 59 -7.86 11.86 -17.17
C GLY A 59 -6.67 10.92 -17.02
N PHE A 60 -6.90 9.67 -16.58
CA PHE A 60 -5.88 8.63 -16.54
C PHE A 60 -5.96 7.70 -17.76
N PHE A 61 -4.79 7.21 -18.18
CA PHE A 61 -4.64 6.29 -19.29
C PHE A 61 -3.78 5.10 -18.87
N PRO A 62 -4.05 3.87 -19.37
CA PRO A 62 -3.21 2.72 -19.08
C PRO A 62 -1.73 2.97 -19.41
N GLY A 63 -0.84 2.55 -18.51
CA GLY A 63 0.61 2.77 -18.62
C GLY A 63 1.18 3.52 -17.42
N ALA A 64 2.39 4.06 -17.56
CA ALA A 64 3.13 4.67 -16.45
C ALA A 64 2.32 5.77 -15.74
N LEU A 65 2.22 5.70 -14.40
CA LEU A 65 1.50 6.69 -13.59
C LEU A 65 2.21 8.06 -13.59
N ASN A 66 3.53 8.08 -13.78
CA ASN A 66 4.34 9.28 -13.67
C ASN A 66 3.87 10.39 -14.62
N GLY A 67 3.54 11.55 -14.05
CA GLY A 67 3.06 12.72 -14.79
C GLY A 67 1.57 12.72 -15.10
N GLN A 68 0.83 11.65 -14.82
CA GLN A 68 -0.63 11.64 -14.99
C GLN A 68 -1.29 12.37 -13.83
N GLN A 69 -2.11 13.38 -14.12
CA GLN A 69 -2.86 14.16 -13.13
C GLN A 69 -2.01 14.71 -11.95
N GLY A 70 -0.71 14.94 -12.17
CA GLY A 70 0.23 15.42 -11.16
C GLY A 70 0.81 14.34 -10.24
N TRP A 71 0.51 13.05 -10.49
CA TRP A 71 1.16 11.95 -9.78
C TRP A 71 2.63 11.83 -10.17
N THR A 72 3.46 11.46 -9.21
CA THR A 72 4.89 11.17 -9.44
C THR A 72 5.23 9.77 -8.95
N VAL A 73 6.27 9.16 -9.51
CA VAL A 73 6.71 7.83 -9.09
C VAL A 73 8.19 7.81 -8.71
N PHE A 74 8.57 6.85 -7.88
CA PHE A 74 9.95 6.52 -7.56
C PHE A 74 10.14 5.00 -7.65
N GLY A 75 11.37 4.57 -7.93
CA GLY A 75 11.73 3.15 -8.04
C GLY A 75 12.45 2.82 -9.35
N ALA A 76 12.92 1.57 -9.45
CA ALA A 76 13.55 1.05 -10.66
C ALA A 76 12.48 0.61 -11.67
N ALA A 77 12.57 1.09 -12.91
CA ALA A 77 11.79 0.53 -14.02
C ALA A 77 12.18 -0.94 -14.23
N PRO A 78 11.24 -1.83 -14.59
CA PRO A 78 9.85 -1.60 -14.97
C PRO A 78 8.80 -1.59 -13.84
N ASN A 79 9.18 -1.75 -12.57
CA ASN A 79 8.27 -1.82 -11.40
C ASN A 79 7.68 -0.49 -10.92
N VAL A 80 7.70 0.54 -11.76
CA VAL A 80 7.05 1.81 -11.40
C VAL A 80 5.53 1.60 -11.39
N PRO A 81 4.80 2.20 -10.43
CA PRO A 81 3.35 2.18 -10.44
C PRO A 81 2.80 2.59 -11.81
N GLN A 82 1.80 1.85 -12.27
CA GLN A 82 1.15 2.07 -13.56
C GLN A 82 -0.36 2.04 -13.41
N VAL A 83 -1.06 2.73 -14.29
CA VAL A 83 -2.51 2.56 -14.45
C VAL A 83 -2.74 1.29 -15.28
N SER A 84 -3.55 0.38 -14.76
CA SER A 84 -3.78 -0.94 -15.36
C SER A 84 -5.27 -1.25 -15.42
N THR A 85 -5.69 -1.86 -16.53
CA THR A 85 -7.05 -2.40 -16.72
C THR A 85 -7.17 -3.86 -16.31
N ALA A 86 -6.09 -4.46 -15.79
CA ALA A 86 -6.07 -5.86 -15.40
C ALA A 86 -6.71 -6.04 -14.01
N ALA A 87 -7.88 -6.69 -13.95
CA ALA A 87 -8.57 -7.01 -12.69
C ALA A 87 -8.82 -5.81 -11.74
N PRO A 88 -9.42 -4.70 -12.23
CA PRO A 88 -9.80 -3.60 -11.35
C PRO A 88 -10.89 -4.06 -10.37
N VAL A 89 -10.78 -3.58 -9.12
CA VAL A 89 -11.74 -3.83 -8.04
C VAL A 89 -13.06 -3.10 -8.28
N THR A 90 -12.96 -1.82 -8.67
CA THR A 90 -14.06 -0.96 -9.08
C THR A 90 -13.67 -0.28 -10.40
N GLY A 91 -14.67 0.15 -11.19
CA GLY A 91 -14.41 0.89 -12.43
C GLY A 91 -13.80 0.04 -13.55
N VAL A 92 -12.97 0.66 -14.40
CA VAL A 92 -12.30 -0.01 -15.53
C VAL A 92 -10.77 -0.09 -15.38
N GLN A 93 -10.18 0.70 -14.48
CA GLN A 93 -8.73 0.68 -14.27
C GLN A 93 -8.35 1.07 -12.83
N HIS A 94 -7.11 0.81 -12.44
CA HIS A 94 -6.59 1.06 -11.09
C HIS A 94 -5.08 1.32 -11.13
N ILE A 95 -4.49 1.81 -10.04
CA ILE A 95 -3.02 1.75 -9.88
C ILE A 95 -2.61 0.32 -9.58
N GLN A 96 -1.66 -0.18 -10.35
CA GLN A 96 -1.01 -1.46 -10.14
C GLN A 96 0.48 -1.28 -9.86
N ILE A 97 0.97 -2.02 -8.87
CA ILE A 97 2.39 -2.30 -8.66
C ILE A 97 2.58 -3.80 -8.85
N ALA A 98 3.22 -4.19 -9.96
CA ALA A 98 3.40 -5.58 -10.32
C ALA A 98 4.73 -6.14 -9.77
N LEU A 99 4.80 -7.45 -9.60
CA LEU A 99 6.05 -8.16 -9.34
C LEU A 99 6.95 -8.11 -10.59
N ASP A 100 8.24 -7.87 -10.39
CA ASP A 100 9.27 -8.09 -11.41
C ASP A 100 10.46 -8.79 -10.79
N GLY A 101 10.75 -9.98 -11.28
CA GLY A 101 11.89 -10.80 -10.85
C GLY A 101 13.25 -10.23 -11.24
N SER A 102 13.31 -9.17 -12.06
CA SER A 102 14.55 -8.46 -12.39
C SER A 102 14.97 -7.45 -11.31
N VAL A 103 14.04 -7.04 -10.44
CA VAL A 103 14.29 -6.07 -9.38
C VAL A 103 14.80 -6.78 -8.13
N ALA A 104 15.89 -6.27 -7.56
CA ALA A 104 16.46 -6.84 -6.35
C ALA A 104 15.51 -6.68 -5.15
N ASN A 105 15.48 -7.69 -4.29
CA ASN A 105 14.71 -7.66 -3.04
C ASN A 105 15.09 -6.43 -2.19
N GLY A 106 14.08 -5.78 -1.62
CA GLY A 106 14.24 -4.57 -0.81
C GLY A 106 14.31 -3.27 -1.63
N THR A 107 14.20 -3.32 -2.96
CA THR A 107 14.05 -2.11 -3.77
C THR A 107 12.71 -1.44 -3.49
N LEU A 108 12.74 -0.19 -3.07
CA LEU A 108 11.54 0.61 -2.84
C LEU A 108 10.97 1.08 -4.19
N THR A 109 9.68 0.87 -4.39
CA THR A 109 8.91 1.41 -5.53
C THR A 109 7.60 1.98 -5.01
N GLY A 110 7.12 3.04 -5.65
CA GLY A 110 5.89 3.68 -5.21
C GLY A 110 5.60 4.97 -5.96
N GLY A 111 4.57 5.66 -5.50
CA GLY A 111 4.15 6.94 -6.09
C GLY A 111 3.66 7.91 -5.04
N PHE A 112 3.75 9.19 -5.37
CA PHE A 112 3.15 10.28 -4.61
C PHE A 112 1.96 10.83 -5.37
N SER A 113 0.85 10.98 -4.65
CA SER A 113 -0.28 11.78 -5.13
C SER A 113 0.12 13.24 -5.30
N PRO A 114 -0.62 14.01 -6.10
CA PRO A 114 -0.44 15.46 -6.15
C PRO A 114 -0.60 16.09 -4.77
N ASP A 115 0.18 17.14 -4.48
CA ASP A 115 -0.04 17.96 -3.30
C ASP A 115 -1.37 18.74 -3.45
N ARG A 116 -2.18 18.73 -2.39
CA ARG A 116 -3.46 19.45 -2.31
C ARG A 116 -3.34 20.82 -1.66
N GLY A 117 -2.12 21.22 -1.29
CA GLY A 117 -1.86 22.47 -0.63
C GLY A 117 -2.45 22.52 0.78
N ALA A 118 -2.42 23.71 1.36
CA ALA A 118 -2.84 23.92 2.73
C ALA A 118 -4.34 23.62 2.93
N GLN A 119 -4.63 22.70 3.84
CA GLN A 119 -5.99 22.40 4.28
C GLN A 119 -6.39 23.26 5.49
N PRO A 120 -7.68 23.60 5.66
CA PRO A 120 -8.14 24.35 6.83
C PRO A 120 -7.81 23.62 8.14
N THR A 121 -7.17 24.33 9.08
CA THR A 121 -6.69 23.77 10.36
C THR A 121 -7.82 23.33 11.30
N THR A 122 -9.05 23.76 11.05
CA THR A 122 -10.22 23.39 11.84
C THR A 122 -10.85 22.07 11.41
N ASN A 123 -10.47 21.53 10.25
CA ASN A 123 -11.10 20.37 9.65
C ASN A 123 -10.33 19.09 10.03
N ARG A 124 -11.08 18.02 10.32
CA ARG A 124 -10.51 16.67 10.38
C ARG A 124 -10.34 16.14 8.97
N SER A 125 -9.21 15.51 8.70
CA SER A 125 -8.96 14.82 7.43
C SER A 125 -9.35 13.35 7.53
N ARG A 126 -9.92 12.81 6.45
CA ARG A 126 -10.18 11.38 6.28
C ARG A 126 -9.59 10.93 4.96
N MET A 127 -8.89 9.80 4.98
CA MET A 127 -8.44 9.08 3.80
C MET A 127 -9.09 7.71 3.78
N SER A 128 -9.41 7.24 2.58
CA SER A 128 -9.86 5.87 2.31
C SER A 128 -9.16 5.43 1.04
N VAL A 129 -8.66 4.20 1.01
CA VAL A 129 -8.05 3.58 -0.16
C VAL A 129 -8.51 2.14 -0.17
N ASP A 130 -8.98 1.68 -1.32
CA ASP A 130 -9.28 0.27 -1.54
C ASP A 130 -8.00 -0.43 -2.00
N VAL A 131 -7.61 -1.51 -1.32
CA VAL A 131 -6.38 -2.23 -1.63
C VAL A 131 -6.68 -3.69 -1.95
N GLN A 132 -5.99 -4.20 -2.97
CA GLN A 132 -5.95 -5.62 -3.28
C GLN A 132 -4.51 -6.08 -3.43
N ILE A 133 -4.11 -7.06 -2.61
CA ILE A 133 -2.78 -7.69 -2.68
C ILE A 133 -3.00 -9.14 -3.10
N THR A 134 -2.36 -9.55 -4.19
CA THR A 134 -2.65 -10.83 -4.87
C THR A 134 -1.62 -11.92 -4.61
N ASP A 135 -0.45 -11.57 -4.05
CA ASP A 135 0.64 -12.53 -3.81
C ASP A 135 0.94 -12.68 -2.32
N ALA A 136 0.96 -13.92 -1.85
CA ALA A 136 1.29 -14.27 -0.47
C ALA A 136 2.81 -14.41 -0.34
N GLY A 137 3.44 -13.67 0.58
CA GLY A 137 4.90 -13.68 0.72
C GLY A 137 5.64 -12.85 -0.34
N GLY A 138 4.95 -11.89 -0.96
CA GLY A 138 5.51 -10.90 -1.87
C GLY A 138 6.29 -9.79 -1.15
N ALA A 139 5.85 -8.54 -1.28
CA ALA A 139 6.48 -7.38 -0.65
C ALA A 139 5.68 -6.87 0.56
N ASP A 140 6.32 -6.05 1.40
CA ASP A 140 5.60 -5.13 2.28
C ASP A 140 5.01 -4.00 1.43
N TYR A 141 3.77 -3.62 1.70
CA TYR A 141 3.13 -2.46 1.08
C TYR A 141 2.81 -1.42 2.15
N ASP A 142 3.21 -0.17 1.91
CA ASP A 142 2.98 0.93 2.83
C ASP A 142 2.01 1.97 2.23
N ILE A 143 0.99 2.35 3.00
CA ILE A 143 0.19 3.55 2.76
C ILE A 143 0.64 4.60 3.76
N VAL A 144 1.09 5.74 3.25
CA VAL A 144 1.72 6.78 4.05
C VAL A 144 1.01 8.11 3.83
N PRO A 145 -0.08 8.40 4.57
CA PRO A 145 -0.64 9.75 4.60
C PRO A 145 0.39 10.73 5.17
N GLN A 146 0.65 11.80 4.46
CA GLN A 146 1.64 12.82 4.83
C GLN A 146 0.98 14.17 5.06
N THR A 147 1.65 15.00 5.85
CA THR A 147 1.39 16.44 5.94
C THR A 147 2.61 17.15 5.34
N PRO A 148 2.68 17.32 3.99
CA PRO A 148 3.89 17.83 3.33
C PRO A 148 4.31 19.22 3.83
N SER A 149 3.33 20.08 4.15
CA SER A 149 3.58 21.43 4.69
C SER A 149 4.33 21.45 6.02
N GLN A 150 4.34 20.33 6.75
CA GLN A 150 5.05 20.16 8.02
C GLN A 150 6.20 19.17 7.90
N MET A 151 6.43 18.57 6.71
CA MET A 151 7.39 17.50 6.49
C MET A 151 7.21 16.31 7.44
N PHE A 152 5.96 16.04 7.86
CA PHE A 152 5.64 14.98 8.80
C PHE A 152 4.84 13.85 8.14
N LEU A 153 5.05 12.63 8.64
CA LEU A 153 4.14 11.52 8.42
C LEU A 153 2.94 11.71 9.35
N ALA A 154 1.73 11.67 8.79
CA ALA A 154 0.51 11.72 9.60
C ALA A 154 0.16 10.33 10.13
N ALA A 155 0.38 9.30 9.31
CA ALA A 155 0.27 7.90 9.67
C ALA A 155 1.14 7.06 8.74
N ARG A 156 1.34 5.79 9.09
CA ARG A 156 1.86 4.78 8.18
C ARG A 156 1.19 3.46 8.47
N ILE A 157 0.55 2.91 7.46
CA ILE A 157 -0.11 1.60 7.50
C ILE A 157 0.71 0.67 6.63
N LYS A 158 1.13 -0.46 7.19
CA LYS A 158 1.90 -1.48 6.48
C LYS A 158 1.07 -2.75 6.34
N PHE A 159 0.96 -3.25 5.12
CA PHE A 159 0.54 -4.62 4.82
C PHE A 159 1.81 -5.46 4.77
N SER A 160 2.06 -6.19 5.85
CA SER A 160 3.23 -7.04 6.00
C SER A 160 3.15 -8.22 5.04
N PHE A 161 4.25 -8.59 4.38
CA PHE A 161 4.29 -9.81 3.55
C PHE A 161 3.94 -11.09 4.35
N LEU A 162 3.96 -11.02 5.69
CA LEU A 162 3.55 -12.09 6.59
C LEU A 162 2.03 -12.24 6.77
N GLY A 163 1.23 -11.31 6.23
CA GLY A 163 -0.24 -11.33 6.29
C GLY A 163 -0.87 -10.37 7.31
N ASP A 164 -0.06 -9.67 8.10
CA ASP A 164 -0.56 -8.74 9.13
C ASP A 164 -0.72 -7.31 8.59
N ILE A 165 -1.71 -6.58 9.10
CA ILE A 165 -1.78 -5.12 8.96
C ILE A 165 -1.14 -4.50 10.20
N LEU A 166 -0.09 -3.70 10.00
CA LEU A 166 0.64 -3.00 11.06
C LEU A 166 0.41 -1.49 10.94
N ILE A 167 0.32 -0.80 12.07
CA ILE A 167 0.14 0.66 12.15
C ILE A 167 1.37 1.24 12.86
N LEU A 168 1.97 2.29 12.30
CA LEU A 168 3.04 3.01 12.97
C LEU A 168 2.46 3.88 14.09
N ASP A 169 2.86 3.63 15.32
CA ASP A 169 2.43 4.36 16.52
C ASP A 169 3.63 4.80 17.39
N ASP A 170 3.40 5.77 18.27
CA ASP A 170 4.34 6.22 19.31
C ASP A 170 3.73 5.97 20.70
N THR A 171 4.10 4.86 21.34
CA THR A 171 3.64 4.52 22.70
C THR A 171 4.44 5.21 23.80
N GLY A 172 5.17 6.27 23.46
CA GLY A 172 6.01 7.05 24.38
C GLY A 172 7.44 6.54 24.49
N GLY A 173 7.79 5.44 23.82
CA GLY A 173 9.16 4.92 23.67
C GLY A 173 9.82 5.27 22.33
N GLY A 174 9.11 5.97 21.44
CA GLY A 174 9.49 6.18 20.05
C GLY A 174 8.60 5.42 19.07
N LEU A 175 8.84 5.62 17.78
CA LEU A 175 8.02 5.04 16.71
C LEU A 175 8.29 3.55 16.52
N PHE A 176 7.23 2.75 16.52
CA PHE A 176 7.29 1.33 16.17
C PHE A 176 6.00 0.89 15.48
N PHE A 177 6.07 -0.22 14.75
CA PHE A 177 4.89 -0.82 14.14
C PHE A 177 4.18 -1.69 15.16
N GLU A 178 2.94 -1.35 15.45
CA GLU A 178 2.02 -2.16 16.25
C GLU A 178 1.11 -2.97 15.33
N ASP A 179 0.90 -4.23 15.69
CA ASP A 179 -0.03 -5.11 14.99
C ASP A 179 -1.47 -4.65 15.25
N SER A 180 -2.21 -4.37 14.18
CA SER A 180 -3.60 -3.91 14.28
C SER A 180 -4.56 -4.96 14.84
N GLY A 181 -4.13 -6.21 14.90
CA GLY A 181 -4.98 -7.36 15.22
C GLY A 181 -5.71 -7.94 14.00
N VAL A 182 -5.60 -7.28 12.84
CA VAL A 182 -6.29 -7.65 11.58
C VAL A 182 -5.31 -8.24 10.59
N ASP A 183 -5.66 -9.42 10.06
CA ASP A 183 -4.96 -10.00 8.92
C ASP A 183 -5.54 -9.42 7.63
N TRP A 184 -4.69 -9.17 6.62
CA TRP A 184 -5.18 -8.86 5.28
C TRP A 184 -5.34 -10.16 4.47
N PRO A 185 -6.56 -10.51 4.03
CA PRO A 185 -6.74 -11.68 3.20
C PRO A 185 -6.21 -11.44 1.79
N VAL A 186 -5.31 -12.30 1.33
CA VAL A 186 -4.80 -12.29 -0.05
C VAL A 186 -5.97 -12.45 -1.03
N ASN A 187 -5.92 -11.76 -2.16
CA ASN A 187 -6.95 -11.77 -3.20
C ASN A 187 -8.34 -11.28 -2.72
N THR A 188 -8.38 -10.49 -1.65
CA THR A 188 -9.60 -9.85 -1.16
C THR A 188 -9.43 -8.34 -1.16
N VAL A 189 -10.54 -7.64 -1.33
CA VAL A 189 -10.62 -6.17 -1.33
C VAL A 189 -11.12 -5.71 0.02
N PHE A 190 -10.52 -4.64 0.56
CA PHE A 190 -10.90 -4.04 1.83
C PHE A 190 -10.61 -2.54 1.85
#